data_AF-A0A2H0JY65-F1
#
_entry.id   AF-A0A2H0JY65-F1
#
_cell.length_a   1.000
_cell.length_b   1.000
_cell.length_c   1.000
_cell.angle_alpha   90.00
_cell.angle_beta   90.00
_cell.angle_gamma   90.00
#
_symmetry.space_group_name_H-M   'P 1'
#
loop_
_entity.id
_entity.type
_entity.pdbx_description
1 polymer ?
#
loop_
_entity_poly.entity_id
_entity_poly.type
_entity_poly.pdbx_seq_one_letter_code
_entity_poly.pdbx_strand_id
1 'polypeptide(L)'
;MPEIGRNEPCPCGSGRKYKHCCLKFPKPLSPPPVPRSQSNVPEFDGLTPYFMDALIYQPLHAPEVLTFAETVDNDTAPVLVVLKEIIRAIGTGGLKATKTGALPRAFAQAVGPRIRSEREHYWARFEKSIQKESDVGTLEIARTVLEQAGVLRKYKGKFIIGREFRPIIEKHGVGGVYLELFRAAMLRYNWAYMDQIPLFPRIQGFAGF
;
A
#
# COMPACT_ATOMS: atom_id res chain seq x y z
N MET A 1 21.03 -22.21 8.77
CA MET A 1 21.03 -20.90 8.07
C MET A 1 21.67 -19.89 9.01
N PRO A 2 22.60 -19.05 8.56
CA PRO A 2 23.18 -18.02 9.42
C PRO A 2 22.07 -17.06 9.89
N GLU A 3 22.04 -16.75 11.18
CA GLU A 3 21.11 -15.76 11.72
C GLU A 3 21.53 -14.37 11.23
N ILE A 4 20.75 -13.82 10.30
CA ILE A 4 21.00 -12.48 9.76
C ILE A 4 20.83 -11.46 10.88
N GLY A 5 21.87 -10.67 11.11
CA GLY A 5 21.87 -9.64 12.14
C GLY A 5 20.80 -8.60 11.85
N ARG A 6 20.01 -8.21 12.87
CA ARG A 6 18.92 -7.20 12.75
C ARG A 6 19.33 -5.91 12.02
N ASN A 7 20.60 -5.50 12.10
CA ASN A 7 21.12 -4.28 11.50
C ASN A 7 21.86 -4.50 10.17
N GLU A 8 22.05 -5.75 9.73
CA GLU A 8 22.74 -6.07 8.49
C GLU A 8 21.90 -5.71 7.26
N PRO A 9 22.53 -5.51 6.08
CA PRO A 9 21.80 -5.37 4.82
C PRO A 9 20.85 -6.54 4.61
N CYS A 10 19.62 -6.24 4.25
CA CYS A 10 18.59 -7.25 4.06
C CYS A 10 18.94 -8.13 2.85
N PRO A 11 18.89 -9.48 2.98
CA PRO A 11 19.30 -10.41 1.92
C PRO A 11 18.38 -10.35 0.69
N CYS A 12 17.22 -9.67 0.78
CA CYS A 12 16.31 -9.50 -0.34
C CYS A 12 16.77 -8.43 -1.37
N GLY A 13 17.99 -7.89 -1.21
CA GLY A 13 18.54 -6.90 -2.14
C GLY A 13 17.98 -5.48 -2.00
N SER A 14 17.20 -5.17 -0.96
CA SER A 14 16.53 -3.85 -0.82
C SER A 14 17.44 -2.71 -0.37
N GLY A 15 18.71 -2.96 -0.09
CA GLY A 15 19.66 -1.97 0.48
C GLY A 15 19.35 -1.52 1.92
N ARG A 16 18.25 -1.99 2.54
CA ARG A 16 17.82 -1.60 3.89
C ARG A 16 18.34 -2.55 4.96
N LYS A 17 18.39 -2.10 6.21
CA LYS A 17 18.67 -2.99 7.36
C LYS A 17 17.56 -4.04 7.52
N TYR A 18 17.92 -5.28 7.84
CA TYR A 18 17.01 -6.43 7.95
C TYR A 18 15.78 -6.15 8.84
N LYS A 19 15.97 -5.48 10.00
CA LYS A 19 14.87 -5.09 10.91
C LYS A 19 13.85 -4.10 10.34
N HIS A 20 14.22 -3.35 9.29
CA HIS A 20 13.37 -2.38 8.61
C HIS A 20 12.83 -2.93 7.27
N CYS A 21 13.15 -4.18 6.93
CA CYS A 21 12.70 -4.87 5.74
C CYS A 21 12.10 -6.22 6.14
N CYS A 22 12.59 -7.36 5.62
CA CYS A 22 11.98 -8.68 5.76
C CYS A 22 11.69 -9.14 7.20
N LEU A 23 12.31 -8.59 8.25
CA LEU A 23 11.92 -8.93 9.63
C LEU A 23 10.51 -8.44 9.99
N LYS A 24 10.07 -7.31 9.42
CA LYS A 24 8.69 -6.79 9.60
C LYS A 24 7.68 -7.47 8.68
N PHE A 25 8.17 -8.14 7.64
CA PHE A 25 7.38 -8.78 6.59
C PHE A 25 7.90 -10.20 6.41
N PRO A 26 7.67 -11.10 7.37
CA PRO A 26 8.12 -12.48 7.24
C PRO A 26 7.55 -13.05 5.93
N LYS A 27 8.41 -13.68 5.11
CA LYS A 27 7.95 -14.47 3.96
C LYS A 27 6.91 -15.48 4.48
N PRO A 28 5.82 -15.74 3.74
CA PRO A 28 5.01 -16.92 4.02
C PRO A 28 5.93 -18.15 4.00
N LEU A 29 5.66 -19.12 4.87
CA LEU A 29 6.33 -20.43 4.83
C LEU A 29 6.26 -20.94 3.39
N SER A 30 7.41 -21.07 2.74
CA SER A 30 7.47 -21.65 1.40
C SER A 30 6.87 -23.06 1.48
N PRO A 31 5.96 -23.45 0.58
CA PRO A 31 5.54 -24.85 0.48
C PRO A 31 6.76 -25.75 0.28
N PRO A 32 6.71 -27.03 0.70
CA PRO A 32 7.83 -27.96 0.56
C PRO A 32 8.32 -27.99 -0.91
N PRO A 33 9.62 -28.21 -1.15
CA PRO A 33 10.16 -28.25 -2.50
C PRO A 33 9.58 -29.46 -3.24
N VAL A 34 8.48 -29.24 -3.95
CA VAL A 34 8.01 -30.17 -4.99
C VAL A 34 8.97 -30.02 -6.17
N PRO A 35 9.44 -31.11 -6.80
CA PRO A 35 10.19 -31.01 -8.05
C PRO A 35 9.29 -30.34 -9.10
N ARG A 36 9.51 -29.06 -9.35
CA ARG A 36 8.75 -28.31 -10.36
C ARG A 36 9.50 -28.40 -11.67
N SER A 37 8.79 -28.76 -12.73
CA SER A 37 9.29 -28.64 -14.10
C SER A 37 9.83 -27.23 -14.31
N GLN A 38 11.04 -27.13 -14.84
CA GLN A 38 11.65 -25.86 -15.24
C GLN A 38 11.39 -25.54 -16.72
N SER A 39 10.60 -26.36 -17.41
CA SER A 39 10.21 -26.08 -18.78
C SER A 39 9.20 -24.94 -18.82
N ASN A 40 9.34 -24.07 -19.80
CA ASN A 40 8.38 -23.01 -20.08
C ASN A 40 7.02 -23.61 -20.44
N VAL A 41 5.96 -22.97 -19.95
CA VAL A 41 4.57 -23.38 -20.21
C VAL A 41 3.89 -22.25 -21.00
N PRO A 42 3.40 -22.50 -22.22
CA PRO A 42 2.75 -21.46 -23.04
C PRO A 42 1.57 -20.77 -22.34
N GLU A 43 0.77 -21.51 -21.56
CA GLU A 43 -0.38 -21.01 -20.81
C GLU A 43 0.02 -20.06 -19.66
N PHE A 44 1.30 -20.05 -19.29
CA PHE A 44 1.87 -19.11 -18.31
C PHE A 44 2.65 -17.99 -19.01
N ASP A 45 2.30 -17.66 -20.26
CA ASP A 45 3.03 -16.70 -21.10
C ASP A 45 4.53 -17.03 -21.20
N GLY A 46 4.88 -18.32 -21.17
CA GLY A 46 6.25 -18.81 -21.22
C GLY A 46 6.96 -18.87 -19.86
N LEU A 47 6.29 -18.53 -18.75
CA LEU A 47 6.84 -18.77 -17.41
C LEU A 47 6.86 -20.26 -17.07
N THR A 48 7.79 -20.64 -16.22
CA THR A 48 7.85 -21.99 -15.67
C THR A 48 6.88 -22.12 -14.49
N PRO A 49 6.41 -23.34 -14.15
CA PRO A 49 5.68 -23.59 -12.91
C PRO A 49 6.42 -23.10 -11.65
N TYR A 50 7.76 -23.08 -11.67
CA TYR A 50 8.56 -22.51 -10.59
C TYR A 50 8.39 -20.98 -10.50
N PHE A 51 8.45 -20.26 -11.62
CA PHE A 51 8.27 -18.80 -11.62
C PHE A 51 6.82 -18.40 -11.27
N MET A 52 5.83 -19.15 -11.75
CA MET A 52 4.43 -18.93 -11.35
C MET A 52 4.23 -19.10 -9.85
N ASP A 53 4.84 -20.12 -9.25
CA ASP A 53 4.82 -20.30 -7.80
C ASP A 53 5.44 -19.13 -7.05
N ALA A 54 6.60 -18.66 -7.52
CA ALA A 54 7.28 -17.53 -6.93
C ALA A 54 6.42 -16.26 -6.97
N LEU A 55 5.68 -16.03 -8.06
CA LEU A 55 4.71 -14.93 -8.16
C LEU A 55 3.53 -15.09 -7.20
N ILE A 56 3.00 -16.30 -7.03
CA ILE A 56 1.82 -16.53 -6.18
C ILE A 56 2.18 -16.43 -4.68
N TYR A 57 3.28 -17.05 -4.27
CA TYR A 57 3.61 -17.18 -2.84
C TYR A 57 4.69 -16.20 -2.37
N GLN A 58 5.45 -15.59 -3.28
CA GLN A 58 6.51 -14.62 -2.97
C GLN A 58 6.55 -13.42 -3.94
N PRO A 59 5.40 -12.77 -4.26
CA PRO A 59 5.28 -11.80 -5.36
C PRO A 59 6.26 -10.62 -5.30
N LEU A 60 6.67 -10.21 -4.10
CA LEU A 60 7.56 -9.06 -3.87
C LEU A 60 9.01 -9.49 -3.56
N HIS A 61 9.30 -10.79 -3.66
CA HIS A 61 10.56 -11.41 -3.25
C HIS A 61 11.06 -12.48 -4.23
N ALA A 62 10.71 -12.33 -5.51
CA ALA A 62 11.10 -13.19 -6.61
C ALA A 62 11.83 -12.37 -7.71
N PRO A 63 13.03 -11.82 -7.44
CA PRO A 63 13.76 -10.96 -8.37
C PRO A 63 14.15 -11.67 -9.69
N GLU A 64 14.20 -12.99 -9.69
CA GLU A 64 14.39 -13.81 -10.88
C GLU A 64 13.18 -13.79 -11.84
N VAL A 65 12.00 -13.37 -11.37
CA VAL A 65 10.78 -13.24 -12.16
C VAL A 65 10.37 -11.78 -12.36
N LEU A 66 10.34 -11.01 -11.27
CA LEU A 66 9.85 -9.64 -11.26
C LEU A 66 10.67 -8.77 -10.31
N THR A 67 11.18 -7.66 -10.84
CA THR A 67 11.83 -6.61 -10.06
C THR A 67 11.00 -5.34 -10.06
N PHE A 68 11.09 -4.56 -8.99
CA PHE A 68 10.38 -3.29 -8.85
C PHE A 68 11.37 -2.14 -8.82
N ALA A 69 11.04 -1.04 -9.49
CA ALA A 69 11.81 0.19 -9.40
C ALA A 69 11.81 0.72 -7.95
N GLU A 70 12.97 1.16 -7.46
CA GLU A 70 13.09 1.75 -6.13
C GLU A 70 12.38 3.11 -6.03
N THR A 71 12.34 3.84 -7.15
CA THR A 71 11.69 5.14 -7.31
C THR A 71 10.86 5.13 -8.58
N VAL A 72 9.70 5.80 -8.55
CA VAL A 72 8.90 6.03 -9.76
C VAL A 72 8.91 7.50 -10.14
N ASP A 73 9.06 7.77 -11.43
CA ASP A 73 8.92 9.12 -11.99
C ASP A 73 7.45 9.38 -12.38
N ASN A 74 6.57 9.20 -11.41
CA ASN A 74 5.14 9.45 -11.57
C ASN A 74 4.58 9.91 -10.22
N ASP A 75 3.86 11.01 -10.24
CA ASP A 75 3.17 11.59 -9.09
C ASP A 75 1.65 11.62 -9.22
N THR A 76 1.10 11.07 -10.31
CA THR A 76 -0.32 11.11 -10.64
C THR A 76 -1.12 9.99 -9.97
N ALA A 77 -0.46 8.95 -9.46
CA ALA A 77 -1.12 7.89 -8.71
C ALA A 77 -1.89 8.50 -7.52
N PRO A 78 -3.18 8.16 -7.30
CA PRO A 78 -4.01 8.82 -6.28
C PRO A 78 -3.37 8.87 -4.89
N VAL A 79 -2.73 7.78 -4.45
CA VAL A 79 -2.03 7.74 -3.15
C VAL A 79 -0.87 8.73 -3.05
N LEU A 80 -0.15 8.96 -4.15
CA LEU A 80 0.96 9.92 -4.22
C LEU A 80 0.44 11.36 -4.27
N VAL A 81 -0.65 11.62 -5.00
CA VAL A 81 -1.34 12.92 -4.98
C VAL A 81 -1.78 13.25 -3.55
N VAL A 82 -2.42 12.32 -2.86
CA VAL A 82 -2.85 12.50 -1.46
C VAL A 82 -1.64 12.76 -0.55
N LEU A 83 -0.55 12.00 -0.68
CA LEU A 83 0.68 12.23 0.10
C LEU A 83 1.25 13.63 -0.15
N LYS A 84 1.33 14.08 -1.42
CA LYS A 84 1.80 15.44 -1.76
C LYS A 84 0.97 16.52 -1.07
N GLU A 85 -0.35 16.40 -1.13
CA GLU A 85 -1.25 17.38 -0.52
C GLU A 85 -1.18 17.34 1.01
N ILE A 86 -0.99 16.16 1.62
CA ILE A 86 -0.73 16.04 3.06
C ILE A 86 0.57 16.74 3.46
N ILE A 87 1.66 16.52 2.72
CA ILE A 87 2.96 17.16 3.00
C ILE A 87 2.81 18.69 2.93
N ARG A 88 2.13 19.20 1.89
CA ARG A 88 1.84 20.63 1.73
C ARG A 88 1.04 21.17 2.92
N ALA A 89 -0.04 20.50 3.32
CA ALA A 89 -0.88 20.92 4.44
C ALA A 89 -0.16 20.84 5.81
N ILE A 90 0.80 19.92 5.96
CA ILE A 90 1.65 19.88 7.16
C ILE A 90 2.56 21.11 7.21
N GLY A 91 3.13 21.53 6.08
CA GLY A 91 4.05 22.68 6.00
C GLY A 91 3.43 24.04 6.32
N THR A 92 2.13 24.23 6.07
CA THR A 92 1.45 25.54 6.23
C THR A 92 0.89 25.82 7.62
N GLY A 93 1.05 24.90 8.59
CA GLY A 93 0.47 25.04 9.93
C GLY A 93 0.17 23.72 10.65
N GLY A 94 0.48 22.59 10.00
CA GLY A 94 0.20 21.25 10.48
C GLY A 94 -1.20 20.76 10.10
N LEU A 95 -1.33 19.47 9.81
CA LEU A 95 -2.61 18.86 9.46
C LEU A 95 -3.19 18.15 10.69
N LYS A 96 -4.19 18.76 11.33
CA LYS A 96 -4.86 18.17 12.50
C LYS A 96 -5.76 17.01 12.07
N ALA A 97 -5.68 15.86 12.72
CA ALA A 97 -6.64 14.78 12.48
C ALA A 97 -7.99 15.10 13.13
N THR A 98 -9.08 14.56 12.59
CA THR A 98 -10.38 14.61 13.27
C THR A 98 -10.34 13.81 14.58
N LYS A 99 -11.41 13.88 15.39
CA LYS A 99 -11.53 13.07 16.61
C LYS A 99 -11.43 11.56 16.35
N THR A 100 -11.89 11.10 15.20
CA THR A 100 -11.81 9.69 14.77
C THR A 100 -10.47 9.35 14.08
N GLY A 101 -9.56 10.31 13.97
CA GLY A 101 -8.26 10.10 13.33
C GLY A 101 -8.27 10.19 11.80
N ALA A 102 -9.35 10.72 11.22
CA ALA A 102 -9.54 10.95 9.79
C ALA A 102 -8.89 12.27 9.32
N LEU A 103 -8.76 12.45 8.01
CA LEU A 103 -8.45 13.71 7.35
C LEU A 103 -9.59 14.72 7.57
N PRO A 104 -9.27 16.01 7.81
CA PRO A 104 -10.28 17.06 7.96
C PRO A 104 -11.19 17.19 6.75
N ARG A 105 -12.46 17.58 6.99
CA ARG A 105 -13.43 17.91 5.94
C ARG A 105 -12.87 18.88 4.89
N ALA A 106 -12.21 19.96 5.31
CA ALA A 106 -11.63 20.94 4.39
C ALA A 106 -10.58 20.32 3.47
N PHE A 107 -9.75 19.40 3.99
CA PHE A 107 -8.81 18.64 3.19
C PHE A 107 -9.53 17.73 2.19
N ALA A 108 -10.54 16.98 2.67
CA ALA A 108 -11.32 16.08 1.83
C ALA A 108 -12.06 16.82 0.69
N GLN A 109 -12.59 18.02 0.96
CA GLN A 109 -13.23 18.88 -0.04
C GLN A 109 -12.24 19.41 -1.08
N ALA A 110 -11.02 19.76 -0.67
CA ALA A 110 -10.00 20.30 -1.57
C ALA A 110 -9.38 19.22 -2.48
N VAL A 111 -9.14 18.02 -1.94
CA VAL A 111 -8.40 16.95 -2.65
C VAL A 111 -9.34 15.92 -3.28
N GLY A 112 -10.44 15.59 -2.60
CA GLY A 112 -11.37 14.53 -2.99
C GLY A 112 -11.85 14.59 -4.44
N PRO A 113 -12.33 15.74 -4.96
CA PRO A 113 -12.82 15.85 -6.34
C PRO A 113 -11.77 15.51 -7.41
N ARG A 114 -10.48 15.64 -7.11
CA ARG A 114 -9.36 15.40 -8.05
C ARG A 114 -8.91 13.94 -8.10
N ILE A 115 -9.26 13.14 -7.11
CA ILE A 115 -8.71 11.80 -6.91
C ILE A 115 -9.79 10.71 -6.88
N ARG A 116 -11.06 11.05 -7.13
CA ARG A 116 -12.14 10.07 -7.24
C ARG A 116 -11.83 9.09 -8.38
N SER A 117 -11.99 7.81 -8.09
CA SER A 117 -12.08 6.76 -9.10
C SER A 117 -13.35 6.92 -9.93
N GLU A 118 -13.38 6.31 -11.12
CA GLU A 118 -14.58 6.30 -11.98
C GLU A 118 -15.83 5.80 -11.24
N ARG A 119 -15.66 4.75 -10.42
CA ARG A 119 -16.73 4.21 -9.59
C ARG A 119 -17.26 5.24 -8.59
N GLU A 120 -16.40 6.05 -7.98
CA GLU A 120 -16.80 7.09 -7.04
C GLU A 120 -17.45 8.30 -7.73
N HIS A 121 -17.05 8.62 -8.96
CA HIS A 121 -17.68 9.68 -9.75
C HIS A 121 -19.15 9.40 -10.03
N TYR A 122 -19.52 8.13 -10.25
CA TYR A 122 -20.91 7.74 -10.42
C TYR A 122 -21.78 8.10 -9.20
N TRP A 123 -21.29 7.83 -7.99
CA TRP A 123 -22.03 8.13 -6.75
C TRP A 123 -21.95 9.62 -6.39
N ALA A 124 -20.84 10.29 -6.72
CA ALA A 124 -20.61 11.71 -6.47
C ALA A 124 -21.71 12.61 -7.05
N ARG A 125 -22.29 12.24 -8.20
CA ARG A 125 -23.33 13.05 -8.87
C ARG A 125 -24.61 13.22 -8.05
N PHE A 126 -24.82 12.36 -7.07
CA PHE A 126 -25.95 12.42 -6.15
C PHE A 126 -25.62 13.13 -4.83
N GLU A 127 -24.35 13.46 -4.60
CA GLU A 127 -23.88 14.13 -3.40
C GLU A 127 -23.83 15.64 -3.61
N LYS A 128 -24.43 16.41 -2.70
CA LYS A 128 -24.36 17.88 -2.77
C LYS A 128 -22.97 18.42 -2.43
N SER A 129 -22.26 17.77 -1.50
CA SER A 129 -20.87 18.12 -1.14
C SER A 129 -20.24 17.06 -0.23
N ILE A 130 -18.91 16.98 -0.24
CA ILE A 130 -18.10 16.13 0.65
C ILE A 130 -18.20 16.66 2.09
N GLN A 131 -18.67 15.83 3.02
CA GLN A 131 -18.80 16.14 4.45
C GLN A 131 -17.66 15.55 5.29
N LYS A 132 -17.16 14.38 4.91
CA LYS A 132 -16.13 13.62 5.64
C LYS A 132 -15.22 12.84 4.67
N GLU A 133 -14.08 12.39 5.18
CA GLU A 133 -13.10 11.60 4.40
C GLU A 133 -13.73 10.39 3.72
N SER A 134 -14.56 9.63 4.44
CA SER A 134 -15.17 8.40 3.94
C SER A 134 -16.20 8.61 2.82
N ASP A 135 -16.56 9.87 2.50
CA ASP A 135 -17.38 10.17 1.31
C ASP A 135 -16.53 10.05 0.01
N VAL A 136 -15.21 9.93 0.16
CA VAL A 136 -14.25 9.65 -0.92
C VAL A 136 -13.40 8.46 -0.48
N GLY A 137 -13.86 7.25 -0.80
CA GLY A 137 -13.16 6.00 -0.47
C GLY A 137 -11.68 5.98 -0.89
N THR A 138 -11.32 6.59 -2.02
CA THR A 138 -9.92 6.68 -2.45
C THR A 138 -9.06 7.53 -1.49
N LEU A 139 -9.61 8.56 -0.84
CA LEU A 139 -8.91 9.29 0.23
C LEU A 139 -8.69 8.38 1.43
N GLU A 140 -9.72 7.64 1.83
CA GLU A 140 -9.66 6.75 2.99
C GLU A 140 -8.67 5.59 2.81
N ILE A 141 -8.67 4.97 1.62
CA ILE A 141 -7.69 3.97 1.23
C ILE A 141 -6.28 4.58 1.30
N ALA A 142 -6.07 5.73 0.64
CA ALA A 142 -4.77 6.36 0.59
C ALA A 142 -4.22 6.67 1.99
N ARG A 143 -5.01 7.30 2.87
CA ARG A 143 -4.62 7.56 4.26
C ARG A 143 -4.28 6.26 4.99
N THR A 144 -5.11 5.24 4.86
CA THR A 144 -4.91 3.96 5.57
C THR A 144 -3.63 3.26 5.11
N VAL A 145 -3.38 3.20 3.79
CA VAL A 145 -2.14 2.63 3.23
C VAL A 145 -0.91 3.43 3.67
N LEU A 146 -1.00 4.76 3.68
CA LEU A 146 0.08 5.64 4.17
C LEU A 146 0.40 5.39 5.65
N GLU A 147 -0.62 5.18 6.49
CA GLU A 147 -0.47 4.83 7.91
C GLU A 147 0.13 3.44 8.09
N GLN A 148 -0.38 2.44 7.38
CA GLN A 148 0.13 1.06 7.44
C GLN A 148 1.57 0.94 6.94
N ALA A 149 1.95 1.72 5.92
CA ALA A 149 3.34 1.83 5.46
C ALA A 149 4.24 2.53 6.48
N GLY A 150 3.68 3.29 7.43
CA GLY A 150 4.40 4.11 8.40
C GLY A 150 4.92 5.44 7.85
N VAL A 151 4.59 5.75 6.59
CA VAL A 151 4.92 7.01 5.91
C VAL A 151 4.18 8.16 6.57
N LEU A 152 2.90 7.96 6.89
CA LEU A 152 2.09 8.88 7.66
C LEU A 152 1.89 8.34 9.07
N ARG A 153 2.00 9.21 10.08
CA ARG A 153 1.74 8.86 11.48
C ARG A 153 0.94 9.95 12.15
N LYS A 154 0.26 9.60 13.25
CA LYS A 154 -0.41 10.57 14.13
C LYS A 154 0.44 10.83 15.36
N TYR A 155 0.63 12.09 15.70
CA TYR A 155 1.33 12.54 16.90
C TYR A 155 0.63 13.75 17.49
N LYS A 156 0.23 13.67 18.78
CA LYS A 156 -0.51 14.73 19.49
C LYS A 156 -1.72 15.27 18.68
N GLY A 157 -2.47 14.38 18.05
CA GLY A 157 -3.66 14.71 17.25
C GLY A 157 -3.38 15.36 15.89
N LYS A 158 -2.11 15.41 15.44
CA LYS A 158 -1.73 15.90 14.11
C LYS A 158 -1.09 14.79 13.28
N PHE A 159 -1.25 14.87 11.97
CA PHE A 159 -0.51 14.05 11.03
C PHE A 159 0.92 14.55 10.87
N ILE A 160 1.86 13.61 10.82
CA ILE A 160 3.29 13.85 10.59
C ILE A 160 3.85 12.81 9.62
N ILE A 161 4.91 13.18 8.91
CA ILE A 161 5.70 12.22 8.12
C ILE A 161 6.61 11.42 9.06
N GLY A 162 6.58 10.10 8.91
CA GLY A 162 7.45 9.17 9.62
C GLY A 162 8.92 9.53 9.41
N ARG A 163 9.70 9.57 10.50
CA ARG A 163 11.10 10.03 10.50
C ARG A 163 11.96 9.31 9.46
N GLU A 164 11.73 8.02 9.26
CA GLU A 164 12.47 7.18 8.30
C GLU A 164 12.22 7.56 6.83
N PHE A 165 11.08 8.18 6.53
CA PHE A 165 10.67 8.53 5.15
C PHE A 165 11.00 9.97 4.76
N ARG A 166 11.25 10.86 5.72
CA ARG A 166 11.62 12.27 5.46
C ARG A 166 12.81 12.41 4.50
N PRO A 167 13.99 11.78 4.75
CA PRO A 167 15.12 11.93 3.84
C PRO A 167 14.86 11.31 2.45
N ILE A 168 14.02 10.28 2.37
CA ILE A 168 13.64 9.65 1.09
C ILE A 168 12.81 10.64 0.27
N ILE A 169 11.81 11.25 0.90
CA ILE A 169 10.92 12.22 0.25
C ILE A 169 11.67 13.50 -0.14
N GLU A 170 12.61 13.96 0.70
CA GLU A 170 13.45 15.11 0.39
C GLU A 170 14.34 14.86 -0.82
N LYS A 171 14.95 13.66 -0.92
CA LYS A 171 15.86 13.32 -2.00
C LYS A 171 15.16 12.91 -3.31
N HIS A 172 14.08 12.14 -3.23
CA HIS A 172 13.45 11.47 -4.37
C HIS A 172 11.99 11.88 -4.59
N GLY A 173 11.49 12.88 -3.87
CA GLY A 173 10.09 13.24 -3.87
C GLY A 173 9.19 12.11 -3.34
N VAL A 174 7.87 12.24 -3.56
CA VAL A 174 6.91 11.21 -3.14
C VAL A 174 7.06 9.88 -3.91
N GLY A 175 7.64 9.93 -5.12
CA GLY A 175 7.91 8.73 -5.92
C GLY A 175 8.87 7.76 -5.22
N GLY A 176 9.78 8.27 -4.38
CA GLY A 176 10.71 7.45 -3.61
C GLY A 176 10.08 6.60 -2.51
N VAL A 177 8.82 6.82 -2.15
CA VAL A 177 8.10 5.97 -1.19
C VAL A 177 7.09 5.05 -1.85
N TYR A 178 6.90 5.13 -3.17
CA TYR A 178 5.84 4.39 -3.87
C TYR A 178 5.92 2.88 -3.66
N LEU A 179 7.11 2.28 -3.78
CA LEU A 179 7.28 0.84 -3.58
C LEU A 179 6.85 0.39 -2.17
N GLU A 180 7.05 1.22 -1.15
CA GLU A 180 6.61 0.91 0.21
C GLU A 180 5.10 1.02 0.39
N LEU A 181 4.48 2.00 -0.28
CA LEU A 181 3.03 2.12 -0.32
C LEU A 181 2.40 0.94 -1.07
N PHE A 182 3.00 0.53 -2.18
CA PHE A 182 2.58 -0.63 -2.95
C PHE A 182 2.67 -1.92 -2.12
N ARG A 183 3.79 -2.14 -1.42
CA ARG A 183 3.96 -3.26 -0.47
C ARG A 183 2.89 -3.25 0.63
N ALA A 184 2.60 -2.08 1.21
CA ALA A 184 1.57 -1.96 2.23
C ALA A 184 0.17 -2.26 1.68
N ALA A 185 -0.16 -1.73 0.48
CA ALA A 185 -1.42 -2.00 -0.18
C ALA A 185 -1.60 -3.50 -0.50
N MET A 186 -0.57 -4.18 -0.98
CA MET A 186 -0.68 -5.62 -1.31
C MET A 186 -0.72 -6.53 -0.08
N LEU A 187 0.13 -6.28 0.91
CA LEU A 187 0.39 -7.26 1.98
C LEU A 187 -0.29 -6.94 3.31
N ARG A 188 -0.77 -5.70 3.51
CA ARG A 188 -1.26 -5.22 4.83
C ARG A 188 -2.63 -4.57 4.77
N TYR A 189 -3.00 -4.00 3.65
CA TYR A 189 -4.33 -3.42 3.49
C TYR A 189 -5.38 -4.53 3.40
N ASN A 190 -6.42 -4.43 4.22
CA ASN A 190 -7.55 -5.35 4.15
C ASN A 190 -8.48 -4.90 3.02
N TRP A 191 -8.34 -5.51 1.85
CA TRP A 191 -9.15 -5.17 0.67
C TRP A 191 -10.65 -5.37 0.91
N ALA A 192 -11.05 -6.36 1.72
CA ALA A 192 -12.44 -6.60 2.08
C ALA A 192 -13.07 -5.46 2.92
N TYR A 193 -12.25 -4.57 3.50
CA TYR A 193 -12.77 -3.39 4.20
C TYR A 193 -13.58 -2.48 3.26
N MET A 194 -13.19 -2.38 1.99
CA MET A 194 -13.83 -1.49 1.02
C MET A 194 -15.22 -1.93 0.61
N ASP A 195 -15.49 -3.22 0.77
CA ASP A 195 -16.75 -3.78 0.33
C ASP A 195 -17.84 -3.44 1.35
N GLN A 196 -17.46 -3.09 2.60
CA GLN A 196 -18.34 -2.98 3.78
C GLN A 196 -19.28 -4.19 3.95
N ILE A 197 -19.01 -5.25 3.20
CA ILE A 197 -19.70 -6.50 3.22
C ILE A 197 -19.17 -7.21 4.47
N PRO A 198 -20.03 -7.50 5.46
CA PRO A 198 -19.63 -8.40 6.54
C PRO A 198 -19.10 -9.67 5.88
N LEU A 199 -18.00 -10.25 6.39
CA LEU A 199 -17.57 -11.60 6.03
C LEU A 199 -18.80 -12.51 6.15
N PHE A 200 -19.45 -12.78 5.01
CA PHE A 200 -20.79 -13.32 5.01
C PHE A 200 -20.69 -14.79 5.38
N PRO A 201 -21.46 -15.28 6.37
CA PRO A 201 -21.79 -16.71 6.47
C PRO A 201 -22.53 -17.22 5.22
N ARG A 202 -23.01 -16.32 4.35
CA ARG A 202 -23.84 -16.62 3.17
C ARG A 202 -23.10 -17.26 2.00
N ILE A 203 -21.77 -17.36 1.97
CA ILE A 203 -21.12 -18.19 0.93
C ILE A 203 -21.51 -19.67 1.10
N GLN A 204 -21.84 -20.12 2.32
CA GLN A 204 -22.45 -21.45 2.53
C GLN A 204 -23.93 -21.45 2.17
N GLY A 205 -24.71 -20.45 2.61
CA GLY A 205 -26.16 -20.40 2.37
C GLY A 205 -26.62 -20.11 0.92
N PHE A 206 -25.80 -19.49 0.07
CA PHE A 206 -26.20 -19.16 -1.31
C PHE A 206 -26.02 -20.34 -2.29
N ALA A 207 -25.18 -21.32 -1.94
CA ALA A 207 -24.97 -22.55 -2.71
C ALA A 207 -25.84 -23.72 -2.22
N GLY A 208 -26.72 -23.52 -1.24
CA GLY A 208 -27.60 -24.57 -0.71
C GLY A 208 -26.86 -25.71 0.00
N PHE A 209 -25.78 -25.42 0.72
CA PHE A 209 -25.18 -26.33 1.70
C PHE A 209 -25.39 -25.81 3.13
#